data_AF-A0A537KUM3-F1
#
_entry.id   AF-A0A537KUM3-F1
#
_cell.length_a   1.000
_cell.length_b   1.000
_cell.length_c   1.000
_cell.angle_alpha   90.00
_cell.angle_beta   90.00
_cell.angle_gamma   90.00
#
_symmetry.space_group_name_H-M   'P 1'
#
loop_
_entity.id
_entity.type
_entity.pdbx_description
1 polymer ?
#
loop_
_entity_poly.entity_id
_entity_poly.type
_entity_poly.pdbx_seq_one_letter_code
_entity_poly.pdbx_strand_id
1 'polypeptide(L)' 'MGFGFGVLRLSPESFWRMTPRELAAAMEAVLGTREAALDRASFAELSARFPDAPSS' A
#
# COMPACT_ATOMS: atom_id res chain seq x y z
N MET A 1 2.03 11.67 11.28
CA MET A 1 0.89 12.59 11.04
C MET A 1 0.99 13.16 9.64
N GLY A 2 0.71 12.38 8.60
CA GLY A 2 0.89 12.87 7.23
C GLY A 2 0.69 11.81 6.14
N PHE A 3 -0.37 11.00 6.23
CA PHE A 3 -0.76 10.10 5.14
C PHE A 3 -2.06 10.55 4.44
N GLY A 4 -2.71 11.62 4.92
CA GLY A 4 -4.00 12.10 4.39
C GLY A 4 -3.93 13.27 3.40
N PHE A 5 -2.89 14.13 3.46
CA PHE A 5 -2.95 15.44 2.78
C PHE A 5 -2.14 15.55 1.49
N GLY A 6 -1.12 14.72 1.28
CA GLY A 6 -0.28 14.79 0.07
C GLY A 6 -0.78 13.95 -1.09
N VAL A 7 -1.34 12.77 -0.79
CA VAL A 7 -1.64 11.73 -1.78
C VAL A 7 -3.01 11.97 -2.40
N LEU A 8 -4.07 12.13 -1.59
CA LEU A 8 -5.44 12.28 -2.11
C LEU A 8 -5.84 13.73 -2.44
N ARG A 9 -5.05 14.74 -2.02
CA ARG A 9 -5.39 16.18 -2.10
C ARG A 9 -6.76 16.57 -1.50
N LEU A 10 -7.33 15.71 -0.66
CA LEU A 10 -8.63 15.95 -0.01
C LEU A 10 -8.48 16.88 1.19
N SER A 11 -9.54 17.65 1.47
CA SER A 11 -9.64 18.35 2.75
C SER A 11 -9.77 17.33 3.90
N PRO A 12 -9.28 17.64 5.11
CA PRO A 12 -9.37 16.75 6.27
C PRO A 12 -10.80 16.28 6.55
N GLU A 13 -11.77 17.18 6.41
CA GLU A 13 -13.19 16.89 6.61
C GLU A 13 -13.71 15.87 5.59
N SER A 14 -13.37 16.06 4.31
CA SER A 14 -13.80 15.13 3.25
C SER A 14 -13.22 13.74 3.50
N PHE A 15 -11.94 13.65 3.88
CA PHE A 15 -11.29 12.39 4.20
C PHE A 15 -11.98 11.64 5.35
N TRP A 16 -12.31 12.32 6.46
CA TRP A 16 -12.94 11.66 7.61
C TRP A 16 -14.41 11.32 7.41
N ARG A 17 -15.08 11.94 6.44
CA ARG A 17 -16.47 11.61 6.07
C ARG A 17 -16.59 10.46 5.09
N MET A 18 -15.50 10.07 4.43
CA MET A 18 -15.53 8.98 3.46
C MET A 18 -15.71 7.62 4.13
N THR A 19 -16.46 6.76 3.45
CA THR A 19 -16.57 5.35 3.81
C THR A 19 -15.31 4.59 3.41
N PRO A 20 -15.02 3.42 4.01
CA PRO A 20 -13.88 2.59 3.63
C PRO A 20 -13.83 2.22 2.14
N ARG A 21 -14.99 2.07 1.49
CA ARG A 21 -15.09 1.78 0.05
C ARG A 21 -14.68 2.97 -0.82
N GLU A 22 -15.14 4.16 -0.45
CA GLU A 22 -14.75 5.40 -1.15
C GLU A 22 -13.26 5.68 -0.96
N LEU A 23 -12.71 5.38 0.23
CA LEU A 23 -11.28 5.49 0.47
C LEU A 23 -10.48 4.53 -0.43
N ALA A 24 -10.90 3.27 -0.56
CA ALA A 24 -10.26 2.30 -1.45
C ALA A 24 -10.28 2.78 -2.91
N ALA A 25 -11.42 3.28 -3.40
CA ALA A 25 -11.54 3.81 -4.75
C ALA A 25 -10.67 5.06 -4.98
N ALA A 26 -10.59 5.97 -4.00
CA ALA A 26 -9.72 7.14 -4.08
C ALA A 26 -8.23 6.75 -4.08
N MET A 27 -7.85 5.72 -3.31
CA MET A 27 -6.50 5.16 -3.33
C MET A 27 -6.16 4.55 -4.69
N GLU A 28 -7.07 3.79 -5.31
CA GLU A 28 -6.88 3.25 -6.66
C GLU A 28 -6.75 4.36 -7.73
N ALA A 29 -7.56 5.43 -7.63
CA ALA A 29 -7.50 6.55 -8.57
C ALA A 29 -6.17 7.30 -8.51
N VAL A 30 -5.53 7.39 -7.34
CA VAL A 30 -4.27 8.12 -7.15
C VAL A 30 -3.05 7.24 -7.36
N LEU A 31 -3.08 6.01 -6.85
CA LEU A 31 -1.94 5.08 -6.90
C LEU A 31 -1.94 4.22 -8.17
N GLY A 32 -3.01 4.27 -8.95
CA GLY A 32 -3.27 3.34 -10.04
C GLY A 32 -3.78 1.99 -9.55
N THR A 33 -4.03 1.08 -10.48
CA THR A 33 -4.32 -0.32 -10.14
C THR A 33 -3.12 -0.88 -9.40
N ARG A 34 -3.33 -1.31 -8.14
CA ARG A 34 -2.27 -1.90 -7.34
C ARG A 34 -1.68 -3.09 -8.12
N GLU A 35 -0.38 -3.08 -8.37
CA GLU A 35 0.28 -4.27 -8.89
C GLU A 35 -0.06 -5.47 -7.98
N ALA A 36 -0.25 -6.64 -8.59
CA ALA A 36 -0.64 -7.84 -7.87
C ALA A 36 0.26 -8.01 -6.64
N ALA A 37 -0.35 -8.40 -5.51
CA ALA A 37 0.43 -8.70 -4.32
C ALA A 37 1.55 -9.68 -4.67
N LEU A 38 2.76 -9.44 -4.16
CA LEU A 38 3.92 -10.31 -4.37
C LEU A 38 3.51 -11.76 -4.13
N ASP A 39 3.66 -12.59 -5.15
CA ASP A 39 3.27 -13.99 -5.04
C ASP A 39 4.22 -14.74 -4.09
N ARG A 40 3.77 -15.91 -3.62
CA ARG A 40 4.51 -16.70 -2.64
C ARG A 40 5.84 -17.24 -3.17
N ALA A 41 5.94 -17.52 -4.48
CA ALA A 41 7.17 -18.01 -5.08
C ALA A 41 8.22 -16.90 -5.16
N SER A 42 7.82 -15.72 -5.65
CA SER A 42 8.65 -14.51 -5.70
C SER A 42 9.12 -14.07 -4.30
N PHE A 43 8.25 -14.19 -3.29
CA PHE A 43 8.66 -13.97 -1.89
C PHE A 43 9.71 -14.97 -1.41
N ALA A 44 9.51 -16.27 -1.68
CA ALA A 44 10.46 -17.31 -1.27
C ALA A 44 11.84 -17.14 -1.93
N GLU A 45 11.88 -16.72 -3.19
CA GLU A 45 13.13 -16.38 -3.89
C GLU A 45 13.86 -15.23 -3.21
N LEU A 46 13.14 -14.15 -2.86
CA LEU A 46 13.72 -13.01 -2.15
C LEU A 46 14.24 -13.40 -0.76
N SER A 47 13.49 -14.18 0.01
CA SER A 47 13.91 -14.65 1.33
C SER A 47 15.17 -15.52 1.27
N ALA A 48 15.31 -16.36 0.24
CA ALA A 48 16.52 -17.17 0.05
C ALA A 48 17.73 -16.31 -0.34
N ARG A 49 17.52 -15.25 -1.13
CA ARG A 49 18.57 -14.33 -1.57
C ARG A 49 19.05 -13.39 -0.46
N PHE A 50 18.16 -13.02 0.45
CA PHE A 50 18.43 -12.10 1.56
C PHE A 50 17.98 -12.71 2.89
N PRO A 51 18.72 -13.68 3.44
CA PRO A 51 18.35 -14.32 4.70
C PRO A 51 18.47 -13.35 5.88
N ASP A 52 17.44 -13.31 6.74
CA ASP A 52 17.37 -12.42 7.91
C ASP A 52 18.38 -12.79 9.01
N ALA A 53 18.83 -14.04 9.03
CA ALA A 53 19.84 -14.52 9.96
C ALA A 53 21.12 -14.91 9.19
N PRO A 54 22.32 -14.62 9.74
CA PRO A 54 23.55 -15.16 9.18
C PRO A 54 23.47 -16.69 9.20
N SER A 55 23.65 -17.31 8.04
CA SER A 55 23.81 -18.76 7.92
C SER A 55 24.98 -19.20 8.81
N SER A 56 24.67 -19.90 9.89
CA SER A 56 25.64 -20.49 10.82
C SER A 56 26.44 -21.61 10.17
#